data_AF-A0A4Y2E9K3-F1
#
_entry.id   AF-A0A4Y2E9K3-F1
#
_cell.length_a   1.000
_cell.length_b   1.000
_cell.length_c   1.000
_cell.angle_alpha   90.00
_cell.angle_beta   90.00
_cell.angle_gamma   90.00
#
_symmetry.space_group_name_H-M   'P 1'
#
loop_
_entity.id
_entity.type
_entity.pdbx_description
1 polymer ?
#
loop_
_entity_poly.entity_id
_entity_poly.type
_entity_poly.pdbx_seq_one_letter_code
_entity_poly.pdbx_strand_id
1 'polypeptide(L)'
;MPKRKRGIAGDAASRREAIRKRERRVVETEEERSRRLSDKAQRVQLRRAEETEEQRNRRFAVMGQRSQQRTPEETEEQRNSRLAVMAQRGQERRTEETEEQRNSRLSAMLQHARERRLNVIEGQNHHQIQTFYAARTVLYHIVEEHNCGEMDNLCLKCGGLYFRDEKNTRGIYTHCCHNGNIIEQDSVYPVEMKGLMDGSDELSVHFKNNIRSYQCFNGCTDCTVYRERSVLLQNSWLNLSQDLSSTPS
;
A
#
# COMPACT_ATOMS: atom_id res chain seq x y z
N MET A 1 46.87 -24.53 -4.84
CA MET A 1 47.31 -24.51 -3.42
C MET A 1 47.09 -25.88 -2.80
N PRO A 2 48.14 -26.67 -2.51
CA PRO A 2 47.97 -28.03 -2.00
C PRO A 2 47.61 -28.00 -0.51
N LYS A 3 46.56 -28.74 -0.13
CA LYS A 3 46.10 -28.88 1.26
C LYS A 3 47.21 -29.56 2.09
N ARG A 4 47.75 -28.84 3.08
CA ARG A 4 48.68 -29.41 4.07
C ARG A 4 47.98 -30.57 4.79
N LYS A 5 48.42 -31.80 4.54
CA LYS A 5 47.97 -32.99 5.28
C LYS A 5 48.40 -32.82 6.74
N ARG A 6 47.45 -32.66 7.67
CA ARG A 6 47.72 -32.74 9.11
C ARG A 6 48.24 -34.15 9.38
N GLY A 7 49.44 -34.25 9.96
CA GLY A 7 50.07 -35.54 10.23
C GLY A 7 49.37 -36.29 11.36
N ILE A 8 49.31 -37.62 11.25
CA ILE A 8 48.69 -38.56 12.20
C ILE A 8 49.19 -38.35 13.65
N ALA A 9 50.46 -37.95 13.83
CA ALA A 9 51.04 -37.64 15.14
C ALA A 9 50.43 -36.38 15.80
N GLY A 10 50.06 -35.37 15.00
CA GLY A 10 49.38 -34.16 15.49
C GLY A 10 47.96 -34.45 15.99
N ASP A 11 47.27 -35.39 15.34
CA ASP A 11 45.94 -35.83 15.75
C ASP A 11 45.99 -36.66 17.05
N ALA A 12 47.02 -37.49 17.25
CA ALA A 12 47.22 -38.25 18.49
C ALA A 12 47.55 -37.33 19.69
N ALA A 13 48.40 -36.32 19.50
CA ALA A 13 48.71 -35.33 20.54
C ALA A 13 47.49 -34.48 20.92
N SER A 14 46.71 -34.03 19.92
CA SER A 14 45.47 -33.29 20.13
C SER A 14 44.43 -34.10 20.90
N ARG A 15 44.28 -35.39 20.58
CA ARG A 15 43.40 -36.32 21.33
C ARG A 15 43.84 -36.46 22.79
N ARG A 16 45.14 -36.66 23.06
CA ARG A 16 45.67 -36.76 24.45
C ARG A 16 45.44 -35.47 25.24
N GLU A 17 45.55 -34.31 24.60
CA GLU A 17 45.27 -33.03 25.25
C GLU A 17 43.77 -32.83 25.54
N ALA A 18 42.90 -33.23 24.62
CA ALA A 18 41.45 -33.19 24.82
C ALA A 18 41.00 -34.08 26.00
N ILE A 19 41.61 -35.27 26.14
CA ILE A 19 41.36 -36.19 27.27
C ILE A 19 41.79 -35.54 28.58
N ARG A 20 43.02 -35.02 28.67
CA ARG A 20 43.49 -34.31 29.88
C ARG A 20 42.61 -33.12 30.27
N LYS A 21 42.13 -32.35 29.29
CA LYS A 21 41.18 -31.24 29.54
C LYS A 21 39.82 -31.74 30.03
N ARG A 22 39.35 -32.91 29.57
CA ARG A 22 38.12 -33.53 30.04
C ARG A 22 38.27 -34.02 31.47
N GLU A 23 39.34 -34.78 31.76
CA GLU A 23 39.63 -35.31 33.10
C GLU A 23 39.73 -34.19 34.14
N ARG A 24 40.44 -33.10 33.81
CA ARG A 24 40.49 -31.90 34.66
C ARG A 24 39.11 -31.35 34.98
N ARG A 25 38.19 -31.31 34.01
CA ARG A 25 36.82 -30.81 34.21
C ARG A 25 35.93 -31.75 35.03
N VAL A 26 36.26 -33.03 35.12
CA VAL A 26 35.49 -34.00 35.93
C VAL A 26 35.81 -33.82 37.41
N VAL A 27 37.05 -33.49 37.73
CA VAL A 27 37.53 -33.31 39.12
C VAL A 27 37.44 -31.86 39.61
N GLU A 28 37.06 -30.91 38.75
CA GLU A 28 36.86 -29.51 39.11
C GLU A 28 35.80 -29.37 40.21
N THR A 29 36.08 -28.52 41.21
CA THR A 29 35.05 -28.13 42.20
C THR A 29 34.03 -27.18 41.56
N GLU A 30 32.85 -27.01 42.18
CA GLU A 30 31.82 -26.12 41.64
C GLU A 30 32.29 -24.64 41.61
N GLU A 31 33.13 -24.23 42.55
CA GLU A 31 33.75 -22.90 42.56
C GLU A 31 34.74 -22.70 41.40
N GLU A 32 35.63 -23.68 41.18
CA GLU A 32 36.58 -23.67 40.06
C GLU A 32 35.86 -23.69 38.71
N ARG A 33 34.81 -24.50 38.61
CA ARG A 33 33.94 -24.57 37.43
C ARG A 33 33.25 -23.24 37.18
N SER A 34 32.70 -22.61 38.22
CA SER A 34 32.03 -21.31 38.16
C SER A 34 33.00 -20.22 37.71
N ARG A 35 34.21 -20.15 38.29
CA ARG A 35 35.27 -19.21 37.89
C ARG A 35 35.65 -19.41 36.43
N ARG A 36 35.90 -20.64 36.00
CA ARG A 36 36.26 -20.96 34.61
C ARG A 36 35.16 -20.57 33.61
N LEU A 37 33.89 -20.77 33.97
CA LEU A 37 32.76 -20.37 33.13
C LEU A 37 32.61 -18.84 33.09
N SER A 38 32.81 -18.16 34.21
CA SER A 38 32.81 -16.69 34.31
C SER A 38 33.90 -16.08 33.42
N ASP A 39 35.15 -16.53 33.54
CA ASP A 39 36.27 -16.05 32.72
C ASP A 39 36.05 -16.29 31.22
N LYS A 40 35.36 -17.38 30.87
CA LYS A 40 34.98 -17.67 29.49
C LYS A 40 33.88 -16.71 29.02
N ALA A 41 32.87 -16.44 29.85
CA ALA A 41 31.79 -15.51 29.54
C ALA A 41 32.33 -14.09 29.34
N GLN A 42 33.21 -13.61 30.23
CA GLN A 42 33.86 -12.30 30.14
C GLN A 42 34.66 -12.16 28.84
N ARG A 43 35.50 -13.14 28.49
CA ARG A 43 36.25 -13.11 27.22
C ARG A 43 35.34 -13.09 25.99
N VAL A 44 34.20 -13.79 26.04
CA VAL A 44 33.21 -13.75 24.94
C VAL A 44 32.54 -12.39 24.87
N GLN A 45 32.23 -11.75 26.01
CA GLN A 45 31.66 -10.41 26.05
C GLN A 45 32.62 -9.37 25.46
N LEU A 46 33.89 -9.38 25.88
CA LEU A 46 34.92 -8.48 25.34
C LEU A 46 35.05 -8.62 23.82
N ARG A 47 35.19 -9.86 23.33
CA ARG A 47 35.22 -10.13 21.89
C ARG A 47 33.98 -9.64 21.15
N ARG A 48 32.79 -9.76 21.75
CA ARG A 48 31.53 -9.29 21.14
C ARG A 48 31.41 -7.77 21.14
N ALA A 49 31.99 -7.09 22.14
CA ALA A 49 32.03 -5.64 22.20
C ALA A 49 32.95 -5.04 21.13
N GLU A 50 34.01 -5.78 20.76
CA GLU A 50 34.96 -5.42 19.70
C GLU A 50 34.54 -5.88 18.30
N GLU A 51 33.42 -6.60 18.15
CA GLU A 51 32.94 -7.07 16.83
C GLU A 51 32.54 -5.90 15.94
N THR A 52 33.00 -5.90 14.69
CA THR A 52 32.45 -4.99 13.68
C THR A 52 31.04 -5.40 13.30
N GLU A 53 30.24 -4.46 12.76
CA GLU A 53 28.86 -4.74 12.35
C GLU A 53 28.79 -5.88 11.30
N GLU A 54 29.76 -5.97 10.39
CA GLU A 54 29.86 -7.10 9.45
C GLU A 54 30.15 -8.45 10.13
N GLN A 55 31.02 -8.46 11.14
CA GLN A 55 31.32 -9.68 11.90
C GLN A 55 30.10 -10.12 12.72
N ARG A 56 29.41 -9.15 13.33
CA ARG A 56 28.17 -9.34 14.08
C ARG A 56 27.06 -9.89 13.20
N ASN A 57 26.86 -9.32 12.01
CA ASN A 57 25.86 -9.79 11.04
C ASN A 57 26.19 -11.18 10.49
N ARG A 58 27.46 -11.47 10.17
CA ARG A 58 27.89 -12.83 9.82
C ARG A 58 27.62 -13.82 10.94
N ARG A 59 27.90 -13.46 12.19
CA ARG A 59 27.63 -14.32 13.35
C ARG A 59 26.14 -14.58 13.51
N PHE A 60 25.29 -13.56 13.38
CA PHE A 60 23.84 -13.73 13.44
C PHE A 60 23.30 -14.60 12.29
N ALA A 61 23.80 -14.40 11.07
CA ALA A 61 23.44 -15.23 9.92
C ALA A 61 23.77 -16.72 10.17
N VAL A 62 24.98 -17.03 10.67
CA VAL A 62 25.38 -18.40 10.99
C VAL A 62 24.50 -19.00 12.11
N MET A 63 24.14 -18.22 13.13
CA MET A 63 23.23 -18.69 14.19
C MET A 63 21.81 -18.93 13.66
N GLY A 64 21.31 -18.06 12.79
CA GLY A 64 20.02 -18.22 12.10
C GLY A 64 19.98 -19.48 11.25
N GLN A 65 21.00 -19.70 10.41
CA GLN A 65 21.13 -20.90 9.58
C GLN A 65 21.13 -22.19 10.42
N ARG A 66 21.92 -22.23 11.50
CA ARG A 66 21.94 -23.40 12.40
C ARG A 66 20.59 -23.64 13.08
N SER A 67 19.83 -22.59 13.38
CA SER A 67 18.49 -22.74 13.95
C SER A 67 17.51 -23.30 12.92
N GLN A 68 17.57 -22.79 11.68
CA GLN A 68 16.77 -23.27 10.55
C GLN A 68 17.07 -24.72 10.20
N GLN A 69 18.32 -25.18 10.35
CA GLN A 69 18.69 -26.59 10.14
C GLN A 69 18.21 -27.51 11.28
N ARG A 70 18.25 -27.07 12.54
CA ARG A 70 17.84 -27.88 13.69
C ARG A 70 16.32 -28.01 13.84
N THR A 71 15.56 -26.98 13.47
CA THR A 71 14.10 -26.96 13.65
C THR A 71 13.37 -28.09 12.90
N PRO A 72 13.70 -28.44 11.63
CA PRO A 72 13.08 -29.57 10.94
C PRO A 72 13.56 -30.94 11.46
N GLU A 73 14.68 -31.00 12.18
CA GLU A 73 15.19 -32.25 12.80
C GLU A 73 14.55 -32.53 14.17
N GLU A 74 13.72 -31.61 14.70
CA GLU A 74 13.05 -31.79 15.99
C GLU A 74 12.02 -32.93 15.92
N THR A 75 12.00 -33.76 16.95
CA THR A 75 10.87 -34.69 17.16
C THR A 75 9.62 -33.92 17.58
N GLU A 76 8.45 -34.52 17.40
CA GLU A 76 7.18 -33.88 17.78
C GLU A 76 7.14 -33.57 19.29
N GLU A 77 7.70 -34.43 20.14
CA GLU A 77 7.84 -34.19 21.58
C GLU A 77 8.75 -32.99 21.89
N GLN A 78 9.89 -32.89 21.22
CA GLN A 78 10.82 -31.76 21.37
C GLN A 78 10.17 -30.45 20.91
N ARG A 79 9.44 -30.49 19.80
CA ARG A 79 8.69 -29.35 19.27
C ARG A 79 7.62 -28.89 20.23
N ASN A 80 6.80 -29.81 20.76
CA ASN A 80 5.73 -29.48 21.69
C ASN A 80 6.26 -28.96 23.02
N SER A 81 7.34 -29.56 23.55
CA SER A 81 8.05 -29.05 24.72
C SER A 81 8.58 -27.63 24.50
N ARG A 82 9.23 -27.38 23.35
CA ARG A 82 9.73 -26.04 23.00
C ARG A 82 8.60 -25.01 22.89
N LEU A 83 7.49 -25.35 22.25
CA LEU A 83 6.31 -24.47 22.14
C LEU A 83 5.70 -24.19 23.51
N ALA A 84 5.57 -25.19 24.38
CA ALA A 84 5.06 -25.03 25.73
C ALA A 84 5.92 -24.06 26.56
N VAL A 85 7.25 -24.23 26.52
CA VAL A 85 8.19 -23.32 27.21
C VAL A 85 8.09 -21.89 26.67
N MET A 86 7.96 -21.70 25.35
CA MET A 86 7.79 -20.36 24.76
C MET A 86 6.45 -19.72 25.15
N ALA A 87 5.38 -20.51 25.21
CA ALA A 87 4.06 -20.04 25.64
C ALA A 87 4.07 -19.61 27.11
N GLN A 88 4.66 -20.43 27.99
CA GLN A 88 4.82 -20.13 29.41
C GLN A 88 5.61 -18.83 29.63
N ARG A 89 6.81 -18.72 29.04
CA ARG A 89 7.61 -17.48 29.13
C ARG A 89 6.87 -16.27 28.56
N GLY A 90 6.05 -16.49 27.53
CA GLY A 90 5.19 -15.46 26.98
C GLY A 90 4.11 -15.00 27.95
N GLN A 91 3.56 -15.90 28.77
CA GLN A 91 2.61 -15.57 29.83
C GLN A 91 3.29 -14.85 30.99
N GLU A 92 4.43 -15.35 31.48
CA GLU A 92 5.20 -14.75 32.56
C GLU A 92 5.57 -13.28 32.23
N ARG A 93 6.05 -13.01 31.02
CA ARG A 93 6.31 -11.63 30.59
C ARG A 93 5.06 -10.76 30.59
N ARG A 94 3.89 -11.31 30.23
CA ARG A 94 2.62 -10.56 30.23
C ARG A 94 2.10 -10.29 31.63
N THR A 95 2.40 -11.16 32.61
CA THR A 95 2.03 -10.93 34.00
C THR A 95 2.93 -9.90 34.68
N GLU A 96 4.17 -9.76 34.20
CA GLU A 96 5.14 -8.77 34.68
C GLU A 96 5.08 -7.43 33.92
N GLU A 97 4.24 -7.31 32.88
CA GLU A 97 4.09 -6.09 32.08
C GLU A 97 3.54 -4.93 32.92
N THR A 98 4.13 -3.75 32.77
CA THR A 98 3.52 -2.51 33.27
C THR A 98 2.32 -2.11 32.41
N GLU A 99 1.44 -1.27 32.94
CA GLU A 99 0.26 -0.81 32.19
C GLU A 99 0.64 -0.05 30.90
N GLU A 100 1.72 0.72 30.92
CA GLU A 100 2.26 1.40 29.72
C GLU A 100 2.75 0.41 28.66
N GLN A 101 3.50 -0.62 29.08
CA GLN A 101 3.97 -1.67 28.18
C GLN A 101 2.80 -2.45 27.57
N ARG A 102 1.79 -2.75 28.39
CA ARG A 102 0.55 -3.40 27.95
C ARG A 102 -0.18 -2.56 26.90
N ASN A 103 -0.36 -1.27 27.15
CA ASN A 103 -1.05 -0.36 26.24
C ASN A 103 -0.27 -0.16 24.92
N SER A 104 1.05 -0.05 24.99
CA SER A 104 1.92 0.00 23.81
C SER A 104 1.80 -1.28 22.96
N ARG A 105 1.84 -2.47 23.60
CA ARG A 105 1.67 -3.76 22.91
C ARG A 105 0.29 -3.88 22.25
N LEU A 106 -0.78 -3.47 22.94
CA LEU A 106 -2.14 -3.52 22.39
C LEU A 106 -2.29 -2.54 21.22
N SER A 107 -1.72 -1.34 21.31
CA SER A 107 -1.72 -0.36 20.22
C SER A 107 -1.00 -0.90 18.97
N ALA A 108 0.19 -1.49 19.14
CA ALA A 108 0.93 -2.11 18.04
C ALA A 108 0.16 -3.27 17.40
N MET A 109 -0.53 -4.10 18.20
CA MET A 109 -1.37 -5.18 17.69
C MET A 109 -2.54 -4.65 16.84
N LEU A 110 -3.19 -3.57 17.29
CA LEU A 110 -4.25 -2.92 16.53
C LEU A 110 -3.74 -2.28 15.23
N GLN A 111 -2.58 -1.64 15.25
CA GLN A 111 -1.94 -1.10 14.04
C GLN A 111 -1.64 -2.22 13.03
N HIS A 112 -0.98 -3.29 13.45
CA HIS A 112 -0.73 -4.43 12.57
C HIS A 112 -2.01 -5.08 12.05
N ALA A 113 -3.06 -5.16 12.85
CA ALA A 113 -4.35 -5.67 12.38
C ALA A 113 -4.98 -4.77 11.31
N ARG A 114 -4.85 -3.43 11.45
CA ARG A 114 -5.30 -2.47 10.44
C ARG A 114 -4.49 -2.59 9.16
N GLU A 115 -3.16 -2.62 9.25
CA GLU A 115 -2.26 -2.79 8.10
C GLU A 115 -2.57 -4.07 7.33
N ARG A 116 -2.77 -5.20 8.02
CA ARG A 116 -3.15 -6.45 7.34
C ARG A 116 -4.48 -6.32 6.59
N ARG A 117 -5.46 -5.62 7.14
CA ARG A 117 -6.75 -5.39 6.44
C ARG A 117 -6.55 -4.53 5.19
N LEU A 118 -5.76 -3.46 5.31
CA LEU A 118 -5.44 -2.60 4.18
C LEU A 118 -4.71 -3.37 3.07
N ASN A 119 -3.69 -4.16 3.40
CA ASN A 119 -2.96 -4.97 2.41
C ASN A 119 -3.85 -5.99 1.68
N VAL A 120 -4.85 -6.56 2.38
CA VAL A 120 -5.83 -7.46 1.74
C VAL A 120 -6.72 -6.68 0.77
N ILE A 121 -7.20 -5.50 1.16
CA ILE A 121 -8.02 -4.63 0.31
C ILE A 121 -7.20 -4.16 -0.91
N GLU A 122 -5.96 -3.72 -0.72
CA GLU A 122 -5.07 -3.32 -1.80
C GLU A 122 -4.78 -4.47 -2.77
N GLY A 123 -4.51 -5.67 -2.25
CA GLY A 123 -4.33 -6.86 -3.08
C GLY A 123 -5.59 -7.24 -3.87
N GLN A 124 -6.77 -7.13 -3.25
CA GLN A 124 -8.06 -7.36 -3.92
C GLN A 124 -8.33 -6.31 -5.00
N ASN A 125 -8.10 -5.03 -4.72
CA ASN A 125 -8.23 -3.95 -5.68
C ASN A 125 -7.27 -4.12 -6.86
N HIS A 126 -6.01 -4.50 -6.60
CA HIS A 126 -5.04 -4.78 -7.65
C HIS A 126 -5.51 -5.91 -8.56
N HIS A 127 -6.01 -7.00 -7.98
CA HIS A 127 -6.58 -8.10 -8.76
C HIS A 127 -7.78 -7.65 -9.59
N GLN A 128 -8.77 -6.97 -8.99
CA GLN A 128 -9.97 -6.48 -9.69
C GLN A 128 -9.66 -5.53 -10.84
N ILE A 129 -8.72 -4.59 -10.63
CA ILE A 129 -8.25 -3.67 -11.67
C ILE A 129 -7.60 -4.47 -12.82
N GLN A 130 -6.74 -5.45 -12.48
CA GLN A 130 -6.11 -6.31 -13.48
C GLN A 130 -7.15 -7.11 -14.27
N THR A 131 -8.18 -7.67 -13.63
CA THR A 131 -9.28 -8.36 -14.31
C THR A 131 -10.08 -7.42 -15.20
N PHE A 132 -10.35 -6.19 -14.76
CA PHE A 132 -11.05 -5.18 -15.57
C PHE A 132 -10.27 -4.83 -16.84
N TYR A 133 -8.96 -4.55 -16.74
CA TYR A 133 -8.16 -4.23 -17.91
C TYR A 133 -8.02 -5.42 -18.88
N ALA A 134 -7.88 -6.64 -18.37
CA ALA A 134 -7.87 -7.84 -19.20
C ALA A 134 -9.23 -8.05 -19.91
N ALA A 135 -10.34 -7.88 -19.21
CA ALA A 135 -11.67 -7.95 -19.81
C ALA A 135 -11.87 -6.85 -20.88
N ARG A 136 -11.40 -5.62 -20.63
CA ARG A 136 -11.46 -4.51 -21.60
C ARG A 136 -10.72 -4.84 -22.89
N THR A 137 -9.54 -5.46 -22.81
CA THR A 137 -8.77 -5.88 -23.99
C THR A 137 -9.42 -7.00 -24.80
N VAL A 138 -10.28 -7.81 -24.17
CA VAL A 138 -10.99 -8.92 -24.84
C VAL A 138 -12.35 -8.48 -25.38
N LEU A 139 -13.04 -7.54 -24.69
CA LEU A 139 -14.41 -7.12 -25.03
C LEU A 139 -14.47 -5.94 -26.01
N TYR A 140 -13.48 -5.04 -25.98
CA TYR A 140 -13.37 -3.94 -26.93
C TYR A 140 -12.13 -4.17 -27.77
N HIS A 141 -12.29 -4.78 -28.94
CA HIS A 141 -11.32 -4.61 -30.02
C HIS A 141 -11.07 -3.10 -30.20
N ILE A 142 -9.83 -2.72 -30.54
CA ILE A 142 -9.48 -1.33 -30.87
C ILE A 142 -10.49 -0.88 -31.93
N VAL A 143 -11.49 -0.10 -31.51
CA VAL A 143 -12.44 0.51 -32.44
C VAL A 143 -11.62 1.57 -33.13
N GLU A 144 -11.44 1.43 -34.45
CA GLU A 144 -10.84 2.49 -35.26
C GLU A 144 -11.59 3.79 -34.96
N GLU A 145 -10.84 4.84 -34.63
CA GLU A 145 -11.40 6.13 -34.27
C GLU A 145 -12.27 6.64 -35.43
N HIS A 146 -13.59 6.54 -35.28
CA HIS A 146 -14.53 6.94 -36.31
C HIS A 146 -14.61 8.46 -36.35
N ASN A 147 -13.81 9.05 -37.23
CA ASN A 147 -13.77 10.49 -37.43
C ASN A 147 -14.94 10.91 -38.35
N CYS A 148 -15.98 11.52 -37.75
CA CYS A 148 -17.15 12.05 -38.46
C CYS A 148 -16.87 13.34 -39.26
N GLY A 149 -15.61 13.80 -39.31
CA GLY A 149 -15.19 15.04 -39.97
C GLY A 149 -15.50 16.31 -39.17
N GLU A 150 -15.32 17.47 -39.80
CA GLU A 150 -15.69 18.77 -39.22
C GLU A 150 -17.22 18.97 -39.20
N MET A 151 -17.73 19.62 -38.15
CA MET A 151 -19.16 19.92 -37.98
C MET A 151 -19.51 21.25 -38.65
N ASP A 152 -19.37 21.31 -39.98
CA ASP A 152 -19.48 22.55 -40.77
C ASP A 152 -20.78 22.63 -41.59
N ASN A 153 -21.61 21.59 -41.56
CA ASN A 153 -22.78 21.52 -42.42
C ASN A 153 -23.98 22.25 -41.81
N LEU A 154 -24.41 23.33 -42.44
CA LEU A 154 -25.49 24.17 -41.94
C LEU A 154 -26.88 23.62 -42.30
N CYS A 155 -27.78 23.62 -41.32
CA CYS A 155 -29.20 23.48 -41.57
C CYS A 155 -29.77 24.81 -42.06
N LEU A 156 -30.34 24.79 -43.26
CA LEU A 156 -30.94 25.97 -43.90
C LEU A 156 -32.16 26.55 -43.17
N LYS A 157 -32.69 25.86 -42.15
CA LYS A 157 -33.86 26.32 -41.38
C LYS A 157 -33.51 26.92 -40.02
N CYS A 158 -32.57 26.30 -39.29
CA CYS A 158 -32.22 26.69 -37.92
C CYS A 158 -30.83 27.33 -37.81
N GLY A 159 -30.00 27.24 -38.85
CA GLY A 159 -28.59 27.63 -38.78
C GLY A 159 -27.71 26.67 -37.96
N GLY A 160 -28.28 25.63 -37.35
CA GLY A 160 -27.55 24.61 -36.61
C GLY A 160 -26.56 23.84 -37.49
N LEU A 161 -25.42 23.47 -36.91
CA LEU A 161 -24.34 22.76 -37.57
C LEU A 161 -24.51 21.23 -37.41
N TYR A 162 -24.11 20.48 -38.43
CA TYR A 162 -24.20 19.03 -38.53
C TYR A 162 -22.88 18.43 -39.00
N PHE A 163 -22.67 17.17 -38.63
CA PHE A 163 -21.63 16.35 -39.25
C PHE A 163 -22.12 15.83 -40.61
N ARG A 164 -21.18 15.65 -41.54
CA ARG A 164 -21.51 15.24 -42.91
C ARG A 164 -22.31 13.94 -42.99
N ASP A 165 -22.04 13.03 -42.06
CA ASP A 165 -22.59 11.68 -42.02
C ASP A 165 -23.96 11.59 -41.31
N GLU A 166 -24.47 12.71 -40.77
CA GLU A 166 -25.81 12.80 -40.15
C GLU A 166 -26.93 12.99 -41.18
N LYS A 167 -26.61 13.02 -42.47
CA LYS A 167 -27.60 13.08 -43.56
C LYS A 167 -28.39 11.78 -43.60
N ASN A 168 -29.71 11.88 -43.75
CA ASN A 168 -30.51 10.71 -44.12
C ASN A 168 -30.18 10.23 -45.55
N THR A 169 -30.72 9.09 -45.96
CA THR A 169 -30.56 8.52 -47.32
C THR A 169 -31.01 9.45 -48.46
N ARG A 170 -31.70 10.55 -48.14
CA ARG A 170 -32.19 11.57 -49.07
C ARG A 170 -31.34 12.85 -49.04
N GLY A 171 -30.23 12.86 -48.29
CA GLY A 171 -29.30 13.99 -48.20
C GLY A 171 -29.76 15.15 -47.31
N ILE A 172 -30.80 14.96 -46.49
CA ILE A 172 -31.46 16.01 -45.71
C ILE A 172 -31.24 15.80 -44.20
N TYR A 173 -30.92 16.88 -43.49
CA TYR A 173 -30.80 16.92 -42.04
C TYR A 173 -32.17 17.11 -41.38
N THR A 174 -32.66 16.10 -40.67
CA THR A 174 -34.05 16.07 -40.19
C THR A 174 -34.20 16.21 -38.67
N HIS A 175 -33.10 16.16 -37.92
CA HIS A 175 -33.13 16.07 -36.45
C HIS A 175 -33.05 17.40 -35.67
N CYS A 176 -32.54 18.53 -36.21
CA CYS A 176 -32.40 19.82 -35.49
C CYS A 176 -33.76 20.41 -35.08
N CYS A 177 -34.65 20.61 -36.07
CA CYS A 177 -35.87 21.41 -35.85
C CYS A 177 -37.15 20.73 -36.33
N HIS A 178 -37.15 19.40 -36.49
CA HIS A 178 -38.29 18.66 -37.03
C HIS A 178 -38.86 19.32 -38.30
N ASN A 179 -38.00 19.49 -39.32
CA ASN A 179 -38.29 20.23 -40.55
C ASN A 179 -38.68 21.72 -40.37
N GLY A 180 -38.21 22.38 -39.31
CA GLY A 180 -38.48 23.80 -39.05
C GLY A 180 -39.75 24.07 -38.26
N ASN A 181 -40.32 23.03 -37.63
CA ASN A 181 -41.48 23.14 -36.74
C ASN A 181 -41.09 23.56 -35.31
N ILE A 182 -39.82 23.44 -34.95
CA ILE A 182 -39.30 23.90 -33.66
C ILE A 182 -38.68 25.28 -33.90
N ILE A 183 -39.30 26.31 -33.34
CA ILE A 183 -38.73 27.65 -33.24
C ILE A 183 -37.89 27.65 -31.97
N GLU A 184 -36.57 27.75 -32.12
CA GLU A 184 -35.66 27.91 -31.00
C GLU A 184 -35.97 29.27 -30.36
N GLN A 185 -36.71 29.26 -29.25
CA GLN A 185 -36.78 30.43 -28.39
C GLN A 185 -35.39 30.63 -27.81
N ASP A 186 -34.91 31.88 -27.79
CA ASP A 186 -33.69 32.24 -27.08
C ASP A 186 -33.78 31.63 -25.68
N SER A 187 -33.02 30.56 -25.45
CA SER A 187 -32.99 29.94 -24.14
C SER A 187 -32.50 31.02 -23.18
N VAL A 188 -33.41 31.53 -22.35
CA VAL A 188 -33.06 32.51 -21.32
C VAL A 188 -32.33 31.72 -20.24
N TYR A 189 -31.06 31.42 -20.51
CA TYR A 189 -30.16 30.93 -19.49
C TYR A 189 -30.06 32.00 -18.41
N PRO A 190 -30.11 31.62 -17.12
CA PRO A 190 -29.80 32.53 -16.03
C PRO A 190 -28.48 33.24 -16.34
N VAL A 191 -28.46 34.57 -16.18
CA VAL A 191 -27.34 35.43 -16.58
C VAL A 191 -26.03 34.95 -15.95
N GLU A 192 -26.13 34.40 -14.74
CA GLU A 192 -25.03 33.86 -13.95
C GLU A 192 -24.40 32.63 -14.63
N MET A 193 -25.21 31.73 -15.21
CA MET A 193 -24.69 30.57 -15.93
C MET A 193 -24.06 30.95 -17.27
N LYS A 194 -24.58 32.00 -17.91
CA LYS A 194 -23.99 32.55 -19.13
C LYS A 194 -22.61 33.15 -18.84
N GLY A 195 -22.47 33.89 -17.74
CA GLY A 195 -21.18 34.40 -17.26
C GLY A 195 -20.18 33.29 -16.95
N LEU A 196 -20.61 32.22 -16.29
CA LEU A 196 -19.73 31.07 -16.01
C LEU A 196 -19.20 30.36 -17.27
N MET A 197 -19.89 30.46 -18.41
CA MET A 197 -19.55 29.76 -19.64
C MET A 197 -18.84 30.62 -20.70
N ASP A 198 -18.78 31.95 -20.52
CA ASP A 198 -18.28 32.88 -21.54
C ASP A 198 -16.74 33.00 -21.60
N GLY A 199 -16.04 32.65 -20.51
CA GLY A 199 -14.58 32.73 -20.38
C GLY A 199 -14.05 34.15 -20.14
N SER A 200 -14.92 35.09 -19.74
CA SER A 200 -14.59 36.51 -19.59
C SER A 200 -13.84 36.83 -18.28
N ASP A 201 -14.10 36.06 -17.22
CA ASP A 201 -13.47 36.21 -15.91
C ASP A 201 -12.76 34.92 -15.44
N GLU A 202 -11.92 35.06 -14.40
CA GLU A 202 -11.10 33.98 -13.86
C GLU A 202 -11.93 32.81 -13.32
N LEU A 203 -13.14 33.06 -12.80
CA LEU A 203 -14.07 32.04 -12.33
C LEU A 203 -14.67 31.27 -13.52
N SER A 204 -15.01 31.95 -14.60
CA SER A 204 -15.50 31.31 -15.83
C SER A 204 -14.45 30.42 -16.48
N VAL A 205 -13.19 30.88 -16.56
CA VAL A 205 -12.08 30.07 -17.08
C VAL A 205 -11.85 28.85 -16.19
N HIS A 206 -11.84 29.02 -14.87
CA HIS A 206 -11.73 27.92 -13.92
C HIS A 206 -12.87 26.92 -14.07
N PHE A 207 -14.10 27.41 -14.18
CA PHE A 207 -15.29 26.58 -14.36
C PHE A 207 -15.23 25.75 -15.63
N LYS A 208 -14.89 26.36 -16.79
CA LYS A 208 -14.77 25.63 -18.08
C LYS A 208 -13.71 24.55 -18.03
N ASN A 209 -12.56 24.83 -17.42
CA ASN A 209 -11.48 23.85 -17.30
C ASN A 209 -11.81 22.69 -16.35
N ASN A 210 -12.71 22.90 -15.39
CA ASN A 210 -13.04 21.94 -14.34
C ASN A 210 -14.49 21.43 -14.38
N ILE A 211 -15.27 21.76 -15.40
CA ILE A 211 -16.72 21.44 -15.46
C ILE A 211 -17.01 19.95 -15.31
N ARG A 212 -16.13 19.09 -15.87
CA ARG A 212 -16.22 17.63 -15.74
C ARG A 212 -16.02 17.17 -14.29
N SER A 213 -15.16 17.84 -13.53
CA SER A 213 -14.92 17.55 -12.11
C SER A 213 -16.13 17.94 -11.24
N TYR A 214 -16.78 19.06 -11.55
CA TYR A 214 -18.01 19.49 -10.86
C TYR A 214 -19.21 18.58 -11.18
N GLN A 215 -19.30 18.06 -12.40
CA GLN A 215 -20.34 17.10 -12.78
C GLN A 215 -20.13 15.73 -12.12
N CYS A 216 -18.88 15.26 -12.01
CA CYS A 216 -18.57 14.07 -11.20
C CYS A 216 -18.97 14.22 -9.73
N PHE A 217 -18.85 15.44 -9.16
CA PHE A 217 -19.29 15.72 -7.80
C PHE A 217 -20.82 15.63 -7.65
N ASN A 218 -21.57 16.22 -8.58
CA ASN A 218 -23.04 16.23 -8.54
C ASN A 218 -23.68 14.91 -8.97
N GLY A 219 -22.97 14.04 -9.70
CA GLY A 219 -23.45 12.73 -10.14
C GLY A 219 -23.18 11.58 -9.15
N CYS A 220 -22.34 11.79 -8.14
CA CYS A 220 -22.00 10.76 -7.14
C CYS A 220 -23.02 10.77 -6.00
N THR A 221 -24.04 9.91 -6.09
CA THR A 221 -24.99 9.64 -5.00
C THR A 221 -24.47 8.67 -3.93
N ASP A 222 -23.23 8.16 -4.06
CA ASP A 222 -22.63 7.23 -3.10
C ASP A 222 -21.66 7.93 -2.10
N CYS A 223 -22.21 8.29 -0.94
CA CYS A 223 -21.58 9.06 0.14
C CYS A 223 -20.51 8.33 0.99
N THR A 224 -19.88 7.22 0.56
CA THR A 224 -19.02 6.42 1.48
C THR A 224 -17.52 6.71 1.42
N VAL A 225 -17.02 7.50 0.46
CA VAL A 225 -15.57 7.74 0.27
C VAL A 225 -15.13 9.16 0.63
N TYR A 226 -16.02 9.99 1.19
CA TYR A 226 -15.83 11.44 1.26
C TYR A 226 -15.14 11.99 2.53
N ARG A 227 -14.44 11.18 3.32
CA ARG A 227 -13.82 11.68 4.57
C ARG A 227 -12.36 12.13 4.47
N GLU A 228 -11.67 11.87 3.35
CA GLU A 228 -10.21 12.13 3.26
C GLU A 228 -9.80 13.13 2.15
N ARG A 229 -10.73 13.70 1.39
CA ARG A 229 -10.42 14.69 0.34
C ARG A 229 -10.82 16.14 0.66
N SER A 230 -11.05 16.45 1.93
CA SER A 230 -11.59 17.72 2.41
C SER A 230 -10.63 18.93 2.41
N VAL A 231 -9.41 18.80 1.88
CA VAL A 231 -8.42 19.91 1.92
C VAL A 231 -8.53 20.86 0.73
N LEU A 232 -9.11 20.43 -0.41
CA LEU A 232 -9.27 21.31 -1.59
C LEU A 232 -10.58 22.13 -1.60
N LEU A 233 -11.52 21.83 -0.70
CA LEU A 233 -12.87 22.42 -0.69
C LEU A 233 -13.07 23.53 0.35
N GLN A 234 -12.13 23.73 1.28
CA GLN A 234 -12.30 24.76 2.32
C GLN A 234 -12.14 26.20 1.79
N ASN A 235 -11.57 26.41 0.61
CA ASN A 235 -11.26 27.76 0.12
C ASN A 235 -12.15 28.27 -1.02
N SER A 236 -13.02 27.44 -1.61
CA SER A 236 -13.77 27.80 -2.83
C SER A 236 -15.29 27.91 -2.67
N TRP A 237 -15.88 27.37 -1.60
CA TRP A 237 -17.34 27.34 -1.42
C TRP A 237 -17.89 28.14 -0.23
N LEU A 238 -17.03 28.70 0.62
CA LEU A 238 -17.48 29.52 1.75
C LEU A 238 -18.08 30.87 1.33
N ASN A 239 -17.75 31.37 0.12
CA ASN A 239 -18.22 32.68 -0.34
C ASN A 239 -19.48 32.64 -1.22
N LEU A 240 -19.94 31.48 -1.71
CA LEU A 240 -21.16 31.42 -2.54
C LEU A 240 -22.46 31.20 -1.74
N SER A 241 -22.36 30.77 -0.47
CA SER A 241 -23.54 30.47 0.35
C SER A 241 -24.10 31.68 1.12
N GLN A 242 -23.36 32.79 1.22
CA GLN A 242 -23.82 33.95 2.01
C GLN A 242 -24.71 34.92 1.23
N ASP A 243 -24.70 34.88 -0.11
CA ASP A 243 -25.45 35.85 -0.92
C ASP A 243 -26.86 35.39 -1.32
N LEU A 244 -27.27 34.15 -0.98
CA LEU A 244 -28.58 33.60 -1.34
C LEU A 244 -29.62 33.59 -0.21
N SER A 245 -29.32 34.16 0.97
CA SER A 245 -30.27 34.17 2.11
C SER A 245 -30.88 35.55 2.45
N SER A 246 -30.85 36.51 1.53
CA SER A 246 -31.42 37.84 1.76
C SER A 246 -32.64 38.09 0.87
N THR A 247 -33.79 37.53 1.25
CA THR A 247 -35.10 38.06 0.82
C THR A 247 -35.52 39.17 1.78
N PRO A 248 -35.74 40.42 1.34
CA PRO A 248 -36.43 41.41 2.15
C PRO A 248 -37.95 41.21 2.02
N SER A 249 -38.64 41.30 3.15
CA SER A 249 -40.11 41.40 3.27
C SER A 249 -40.66 42.67 2.63
#